data_AF-A0A2W6Z4R7-F1
#
_entry.id   AF-A0A2W6Z4R7-F1
#
_cell.length_a   1.000
_cell.length_b   1.000
_cell.length_c   1.000
_cell.angle_alpha   90.00
_cell.angle_beta   90.00
_cell.angle_gamma   90.00
#
_symmetry.space_group_name_H-M   'P 1'
#
loop_
_entity.id
_entity.type
_entity.pdbx_description
1 polymer ?
#
loop_
_entity_poly.entity_id
_entity_poly.type
_entity_poly.pdbx_seq_one_letter_code
_entity_poly.pdbx_strand_id
1 'polypeptide(L)'
;MKPLFWSLYVCLILTFPVQAQTGSSPSQTNSDQSATMLETIQVVSVVVGVVISVLGFAATQFNQARVRRNEAAKPFLELRQKYYLEAVQAAAVLSNLEEHTPDEIAKARKRFRELYVGELSLVESREVELRMVKLAEAIDPELGNLTSGQDAALKLARALRNSLIKSWGVDKSIVDNSDK
;
A
#
# COMPACT_ATOMS: atom_id res chain seq x y z
N MET A 1 -18.99 4.95 -18.04
CA MET A 1 -19.56 5.02 -16.68
C MET A 1 -18.95 6.20 -15.96
N LYS A 2 -19.70 7.30 -15.84
CA LYS A 2 -19.30 8.56 -15.17
C LYS A 2 -20.18 8.71 -13.92
N PRO A 3 -19.65 9.00 -12.73
CA PRO A 3 -20.50 9.22 -11.58
C PRO A 3 -21.03 10.67 -11.60
N LEU A 4 -22.34 10.77 -11.84
CA LEU A 4 -23.20 11.89 -11.53
C LEU A 4 -23.35 11.96 -10.00
N PHE A 5 -22.50 12.71 -9.31
CA PHE A 5 -22.65 12.94 -7.87
C PHE A 5 -22.13 14.33 -7.49
N TRP A 6 -22.68 15.38 -8.10
CA TRP A 6 -22.32 16.77 -7.76
C TRP A 6 -23.54 17.70 -7.90
N SER A 7 -24.68 17.35 -7.29
CA SER A 7 -25.91 18.15 -7.46
C SER A 7 -26.85 18.26 -6.26
N LEU A 8 -26.40 18.03 -5.01
CA LEU A 8 -27.33 18.13 -3.86
C LEU A 8 -26.83 18.81 -2.59
N TYR A 9 -25.63 19.42 -2.55
CA TYR A 9 -25.12 20.03 -1.31
C TYR A 9 -25.18 21.57 -1.24
N VAL A 10 -25.91 22.22 -2.14
CA VAL A 10 -26.11 23.69 -2.14
C VAL A 10 -27.59 24.05 -2.05
N CYS A 11 -28.34 23.38 -1.16
CA CYS A 11 -29.79 23.64 -1.03
C CYS A 11 -30.29 23.64 0.41
N LEU A 12 -29.53 24.16 1.38
CA LEU A 12 -30.05 24.28 2.74
C LEU A 12 -29.52 25.45 3.58
N ILE A 13 -29.36 26.65 3.03
CA ILE A 13 -29.33 27.87 3.86
C ILE A 13 -29.86 29.05 3.05
N LEU A 14 -31.18 29.18 2.83
CA LEU A 14 -31.80 30.48 2.52
C LEU A 14 -33.34 30.37 2.59
N THR A 15 -33.91 30.20 3.79
CA THR A 15 -35.24 30.76 4.12
C THR A 15 -35.51 30.63 5.62
N PHE A 16 -35.10 31.65 6.38
CA PHE A 16 -35.78 31.98 7.62
C PHE A 16 -36.38 33.38 7.43
N PRO A 17 -37.72 33.54 7.46
CA PRO A 17 -38.31 34.85 7.50
C PRO A 17 -38.04 35.46 8.88
N VAL A 18 -37.26 36.54 8.91
CA VAL A 18 -37.12 37.40 10.09
C VAL A 18 -38.46 38.08 10.31
N GLN A 19 -39.20 37.64 11.32
CA GLN A 19 -40.42 38.32 11.77
C GLN A 19 -40.05 39.68 12.38
N ALA A 20 -40.45 40.74 11.69
CA ALA A 20 -40.36 42.11 12.17
C ALA A 20 -41.28 42.32 13.39
N GLN A 21 -40.71 42.55 14.57
CA GLN A 21 -41.41 43.15 15.69
C GLN A 21 -41.32 44.68 15.58
N THR A 22 -42.44 45.32 15.26
CA THR A 22 -42.66 46.75 15.41
C THR A 22 -43.23 47.03 16.80
N GLY A 23 -42.55 47.84 17.63
CA GLY A 23 -43.06 48.21 18.95
C GLY A 23 -42.17 49.15 19.79
N SER A 24 -42.12 50.43 19.40
CA SER A 24 -42.00 51.64 20.24
C SER A 24 -41.06 51.71 21.47
N SER A 25 -39.95 52.46 21.35
CA SER A 25 -39.57 53.62 22.21
C SER A 25 -38.14 54.08 21.93
N PRO A 26 -37.83 55.40 21.95
CA PRO A 26 -36.51 55.90 21.61
C PRO A 26 -35.58 55.87 22.84
N SER A 27 -34.69 54.89 22.88
CA SER A 27 -33.48 54.90 23.71
C SER A 27 -32.30 54.54 22.79
N GLN A 28 -31.84 55.55 22.05
CA GLN A 28 -30.63 55.46 21.24
C GLN A 28 -29.41 55.42 22.14
N THR A 29 -28.56 54.40 21.95
CA THR A 29 -27.07 54.49 21.86
C THR A 29 -26.38 53.12 21.91
N ASN A 30 -27.08 52.00 22.17
CA ASN A 30 -26.42 50.67 22.30
C ASN A 30 -26.98 49.54 21.41
N SER A 31 -28.05 49.75 20.63
CA SER A 31 -28.71 48.68 19.83
C SER A 31 -28.14 48.49 18.42
N ASP A 32 -27.50 49.50 17.84
CA ASP A 32 -26.98 49.40 16.47
C ASP A 32 -25.65 48.62 16.45
N GLN A 33 -24.88 48.68 17.54
CA GLN A 33 -23.61 47.95 17.67
C GLN A 33 -23.81 46.43 17.76
N SER A 34 -24.92 45.95 18.32
CA SER A 34 -25.19 44.51 18.46
C SER A 34 -25.66 43.86 17.16
N ALA A 35 -26.38 44.59 16.30
CA ALA A 35 -26.80 44.12 14.99
C ALA A 35 -25.60 43.98 14.03
N THR A 36 -24.69 44.96 14.01
CA THR A 36 -23.47 44.90 13.17
C THR A 36 -22.52 43.78 13.63
N MET A 37 -22.49 43.47 14.93
CA MET A 37 -21.70 42.35 15.46
C MET A 37 -22.19 40.99 14.95
N LEU A 38 -23.50 40.78 14.84
CA LEU A 38 -24.06 39.50 14.38
C LEU A 38 -23.74 39.22 12.90
N GLU A 39 -23.86 40.22 12.03
CA GLU A 39 -23.51 40.07 10.61
C GLU A 39 -22.00 39.83 10.41
N THR A 40 -21.17 40.49 11.20
CA THR A 40 -19.71 40.30 11.15
C THR A 40 -19.32 38.87 11.58
N ILE A 41 -19.97 38.33 12.62
CA ILE A 41 -19.75 36.94 13.08
C ILE A 41 -20.15 35.94 12.00
N GLN A 42 -21.26 36.17 11.27
CA GLN A 42 -21.71 35.29 10.21
C GLN A 42 -20.68 35.20 9.08
N VAL A 43 -20.19 36.34 8.58
CA VAL A 43 -19.21 36.35 7.48
C VAL A 43 -17.90 35.67 7.91
N VAL A 44 -17.43 35.92 9.12
CA VAL A 44 -16.22 35.27 9.66
C VAL A 44 -16.41 33.75 9.75
N SER A 45 -17.59 33.27 10.17
CA SER A 45 -17.86 31.84 10.27
C SER A 45 -17.84 31.12 8.92
N VAL A 46 -18.36 31.75 7.86
CA VAL A 46 -18.36 31.21 6.49
C VAL A 46 -16.93 31.12 5.97
N VAL A 47 -16.13 32.18 6.15
CA VAL A 47 -14.73 32.21 5.71
C VAL A 47 -13.91 31.14 6.44
N VAL A 48 -14.07 31.01 7.76
CA VAL A 48 -13.41 29.97 8.55
C VAL A 48 -13.79 28.56 8.05
N GLY A 49 -15.07 28.33 7.78
CA GLY A 49 -15.55 27.06 7.22
C GLY A 49 -14.93 26.72 5.86
N VAL A 50 -14.84 27.70 4.95
CA VAL A 50 -14.19 27.52 3.64
C VAL A 50 -12.71 27.21 3.78
N VAL A 51 -11.98 27.93 4.64
CA VAL A 51 -10.54 27.70 4.87
C VAL A 51 -10.29 26.30 5.45
N ILE A 52 -11.06 25.88 6.46
CA ILE A 52 -10.97 24.53 7.03
C ILE A 52 -11.29 23.47 5.96
N SER A 53 -12.29 23.72 5.11
CA SER A 53 -12.66 22.81 4.02
C SER A 53 -11.53 22.64 3.00
N VAL A 54 -10.89 23.73 2.56
CA VAL A 54 -9.78 23.69 1.60
C VAL A 54 -8.54 23.01 2.20
N LEU A 55 -8.19 23.33 3.44
CA LEU A 55 -7.06 22.69 4.13
C LEU A 55 -7.31 21.20 4.38
N GLY A 56 -8.53 20.83 4.78
CA GLY A 56 -8.93 19.43 4.96
C GLY A 56 -8.91 18.63 3.65
N PHE A 57 -9.37 19.22 2.56
CA PHE A 57 -9.31 18.62 1.23
C PHE A 57 -7.87 18.41 0.75
N ALA A 58 -6.99 19.41 0.93
CA ALA A 58 -5.57 19.30 0.58
C ALA A 58 -4.87 18.19 1.38
N ALA A 59 -5.07 18.12 2.70
CA ALA A 59 -4.48 17.07 3.55
C ALA A 59 -4.98 15.66 3.18
N THR A 60 -6.25 15.53 2.78
CA THR A 60 -6.84 14.26 2.40
C THR A 60 -6.27 13.74 1.07
N GLN A 61 -6.00 14.62 0.11
CA GLN A 61 -5.41 14.24 -1.19
C GLN A 61 -4.00 13.64 -1.04
N PHE A 62 -3.17 14.20 -0.16
CA PHE A 62 -1.83 13.64 0.11
C PHE A 62 -1.90 12.27 0.77
N ASN A 63 -2.82 12.08 1.72
CA ASN A 63 -3.00 10.79 2.39
C ASN A 63 -3.56 9.72 1.44
N GLN A 64 -4.49 10.06 0.56
CA GLN A 64 -5.04 9.13 -0.43
C GLN A 64 -3.98 8.66 -1.46
N ALA A 65 -3.01 9.50 -1.82
CA ALA A 65 -1.92 9.08 -2.70
C ALA A 65 -0.99 8.07 -2.02
N ARG A 66 -0.70 8.24 -0.72
CA ARG A 66 0.12 7.30 0.06
C ARG A 66 -0.61 5.98 0.30
N VAL A 67 -1.89 6.02 0.67
CA VAL A 67 -2.71 4.81 0.88
C VAL A 67 -2.79 3.99 -0.41
N ARG A 68 -3.06 4.61 -1.57
CA ARG A 68 -3.11 3.91 -2.86
C ARG A 68 -1.80 3.22 -3.24
N ARG A 69 -0.65 3.83 -2.92
CA ARG A 69 0.67 3.21 -3.15
C ARG A 69 0.88 2.00 -2.25
N ASN A 70 0.51 2.11 -0.97
CA ASN A 70 0.62 0.99 -0.02
C ASN A 70 -0.32 -0.17 -0.39
N GLU A 71 -1.55 0.14 -0.81
CA GLU A 71 -2.52 -0.86 -1.29
C GLU A 71 -2.04 -1.54 -2.58
N ALA A 72 -1.39 -0.81 -3.49
CA ALA A 72 -0.81 -1.38 -4.71
C ALA A 72 0.36 -2.34 -4.44
N ALA A 73 1.13 -2.11 -3.36
CA ALA A 73 2.26 -2.96 -2.98
C ALA A 73 1.85 -4.19 -2.14
N LYS A 74 0.69 -4.16 -1.48
CA LYS A 74 0.15 -5.27 -0.67
C LYS A 74 0.17 -6.63 -1.37
N PRO A 75 -0.34 -6.81 -2.62
CA PRO A 75 -0.34 -8.12 -3.27
C PRO A 75 1.07 -8.69 -3.47
N PHE A 76 2.07 -7.85 -3.68
CA PHE A 76 3.46 -8.29 -3.79
C PHE A 76 4.01 -8.82 -2.47
N LEU A 77 3.74 -8.10 -1.38
CA LEU A 77 4.21 -8.48 -0.04
C LEU A 77 3.57 -9.80 0.42
N GLU A 78 2.29 -9.99 0.12
CA GLU A 78 1.59 -11.25 0.40
C GLU A 78 2.16 -12.42 -0.40
N LEU A 79 2.42 -12.23 -1.70
CA LEU A 79 3.09 -13.24 -2.53
C LEU A 79 4.49 -13.58 -2.01
N ARG A 80 5.26 -12.56 -1.63
CA ARG A 80 6.59 -12.75 -1.05
C ARG A 80 6.53 -13.55 0.25
N GLN A 81 5.64 -13.19 1.16
CA GLN A 81 5.46 -13.90 2.43
C GLN A 81 5.09 -15.36 2.19
N LYS A 82 4.18 -15.62 1.27
CA LYS A 82 3.76 -16.99 0.90
C LYS A 82 4.96 -17.83 0.44
N TYR A 83 5.69 -17.36 -0.58
CA TYR A 83 6.80 -18.13 -1.13
C TYR A 83 7.97 -18.28 -0.15
N TYR A 84 8.20 -17.31 0.73
CA TYR A 84 9.21 -17.41 1.79
C TYR A 84 8.86 -18.50 2.80
N LEU A 85 7.60 -18.58 3.22
CA LEU A 85 7.15 -19.63 4.12
C LEU A 85 7.30 -21.01 3.48
N GLU A 86 6.91 -21.15 2.21
CA GLU A 86 7.07 -22.42 1.48
C GLU A 86 8.54 -22.82 1.29
N ALA A 87 9.42 -21.86 1.00
CA ALA A 87 10.86 -22.10 0.88
C ALA A 87 11.45 -22.57 2.21
N VAL A 88 11.10 -21.93 3.32
CA VAL A 88 11.56 -22.31 4.66
C VAL A 88 11.02 -23.68 5.06
N GLN A 89 9.76 -24.01 4.76
CA GLN A 89 9.20 -25.33 5.02
C GLN A 89 9.92 -26.43 4.22
N ALA A 90 10.15 -26.22 2.92
CA ALA A 90 10.90 -27.17 2.11
C ALA A 90 12.34 -27.32 2.59
N ALA A 91 13.00 -26.22 2.94
CA ALA A 91 14.35 -26.22 3.49
C ALA A 91 14.44 -26.97 4.82
N ALA A 92 13.45 -26.80 5.71
CA ALA A 92 13.40 -27.49 7.00
C ALA A 92 13.33 -29.01 6.82
N VAL A 93 12.42 -29.49 5.95
CA VAL A 93 12.30 -30.92 5.63
C VAL A 93 13.60 -31.47 5.03
N LEU A 94 14.25 -30.72 4.14
CA LEU A 94 15.50 -31.14 3.50
C LEU A 94 16.71 -31.07 4.44
N SER A 95 16.63 -30.30 5.53
CA SER A 95 17.69 -30.23 6.54
C SER A 95 17.59 -31.35 7.59
N ASN A 96 16.38 -31.86 7.85
CA ASN A 96 16.10 -32.87 8.88
C ASN A 96 15.67 -34.21 8.26
N LEU A 97 16.51 -34.80 7.41
CA LEU A 97 16.16 -36.01 6.65
C LEU A 97 15.81 -37.23 7.52
N GLU A 98 16.33 -37.31 8.75
CA GLU A 98 16.11 -38.43 9.67
C GLU A 98 14.67 -38.48 10.22
N GLU A 99 13.98 -37.34 10.26
CA GLU A 99 12.64 -37.20 10.85
C GLU A 99 11.52 -37.38 9.81
N HIS A 100 11.87 -37.50 8.53
CA HIS A 100 10.93 -37.47 7.42
C HIS A 100 10.97 -38.74 6.57
N THR A 101 9.82 -39.08 5.99
CA THR A 101 9.73 -40.21 5.08
C THR A 101 10.42 -39.91 3.74
N PRO A 102 10.92 -40.94 3.01
CA PRO A 102 11.54 -40.74 1.70
C PRO A 102 10.63 -40.01 0.69
N ASP A 103 9.31 -40.24 0.76
CA ASP A 103 8.33 -39.58 -0.10
C ASP A 103 8.19 -38.09 0.21
N GLU A 104 8.21 -37.71 1.48
CA GLU A 104 8.19 -36.31 1.91
C GLU A 104 9.46 -35.57 1.48
N ILE A 105 10.61 -36.23 1.60
CA ILE A 105 11.90 -35.69 1.15
C ILE A 105 11.88 -35.45 -0.37
N ALA A 106 11.40 -36.41 -1.15
CA ALA A 106 11.31 -36.26 -2.61
C ALA A 106 10.35 -35.11 -3.00
N LYS A 107 9.22 -34.99 -2.31
CA LYS A 107 8.27 -33.90 -2.51
C LYS A 107 8.86 -32.54 -2.14
N ALA A 108 9.53 -32.44 -0.99
CA ALA A 108 10.20 -31.22 -0.55
C ALA A 108 11.32 -30.82 -1.51
N ARG A 109 12.11 -31.79 -2.00
CA ARG A 109 13.16 -31.56 -3.01
C ARG A 109 12.58 -31.01 -4.31
N LYS A 110 11.52 -31.65 -4.82
CA LYS A 110 10.82 -31.15 -6.02
C LYS A 110 10.32 -29.73 -5.82
N ARG A 111 9.65 -29.46 -4.69
CA ARG A 111 9.12 -28.12 -4.39
C ARG A 111 10.23 -27.08 -4.26
N PHE A 112 11.33 -27.42 -3.58
CA PHE A 112 12.49 -26.54 -3.44
C PHE A 112 13.08 -26.17 -4.80
N ARG A 113 13.25 -27.14 -5.71
CA ARG A 113 13.75 -26.90 -7.07
C ARG A 113 12.82 -26.00 -7.90
N GLU A 114 11.50 -26.20 -7.78
CA GLU A 114 10.50 -25.34 -8.44
C GLU A 114 10.57 -23.89 -7.93
N LEU A 115 10.67 -23.72 -6.60
CA LEU A 115 10.80 -22.41 -5.97
C LEU A 115 12.10 -21.73 -6.39
N TYR A 116 13.23 -22.46 -6.38
CA TYR A 116 14.57 -21.96 -6.67
C TYR A 116 14.72 -21.38 -8.09
N VAL A 117 14.06 -21.97 -9.08
CA VAL A 117 14.16 -21.52 -10.49
C VAL A 117 13.02 -20.58 -10.88
N GLY A 118 11.85 -20.70 -10.22
CA GLY A 118 10.62 -20.06 -10.66
C GLY A 118 10.11 -19.00 -9.69
N GLU A 119 9.18 -19.41 -8.83
CA GLU A 119 8.31 -18.49 -8.09
C GLU A 119 9.06 -17.64 -7.07
N LEU A 120 10.07 -18.20 -6.38
CA LEU A 120 10.83 -17.46 -5.37
C LEU A 120 11.70 -16.38 -6.04
N SER A 121 12.29 -16.71 -7.19
CA SER A 121 13.13 -15.77 -7.96
C SER A 121 12.39 -14.54 -8.47
N LEU A 122 11.06 -14.61 -8.55
CA LEU A 122 10.20 -13.47 -8.89
C LEU A 122 10.11 -12.44 -7.76
N VAL A 123 10.22 -12.87 -6.50
CA VAL A 123 9.89 -12.05 -5.33
C VAL A 123 11.06 -11.83 -4.37
N GLU A 124 12.12 -12.63 -4.46
CA GLU A 124 13.24 -12.59 -3.52
C GLU A 124 14.10 -11.32 -3.67
N SER A 125 14.75 -10.93 -2.57
CA SER A 125 15.81 -9.92 -2.59
C SER A 125 17.15 -10.58 -2.96
N ARG A 126 18.12 -9.75 -3.36
CA ARG A 126 19.47 -10.26 -3.67
C ARG A 126 20.13 -10.98 -2.50
N GLU A 127 19.87 -10.55 -1.27
CA GLU A 127 20.40 -11.23 -0.07
C GLU A 127 19.81 -12.62 0.08
N VAL A 128 18.48 -12.76 -0.05
CA VAL A 128 17.79 -14.05 0.05
C VAL A 128 18.25 -14.99 -1.06
N GLU A 129 18.38 -14.47 -2.28
CA GLU A 129 18.91 -15.22 -3.43
C GLU A 129 20.29 -15.83 -3.12
N LEU A 130 21.21 -15.04 -2.57
CA LEU A 130 22.55 -15.53 -2.18
C LEU A 130 22.50 -16.59 -1.08
N ARG A 131 21.59 -16.44 -0.11
CA ARG A 131 21.40 -17.44 0.96
C ARG A 131 20.78 -18.72 0.42
N MET A 132 19.84 -18.62 -0.52
CA MET A 132 19.21 -19.75 -1.18
C MET A 132 20.21 -20.55 -2.02
N VAL A 133 21.12 -19.88 -2.74
CA VAL A 133 22.21 -20.55 -3.47
C VAL A 133 23.10 -21.34 -2.51
N LYS A 134 23.55 -20.73 -1.41
CA LYS A 134 24.37 -21.41 -0.39
C LYS A 134 23.64 -22.60 0.26
N LEU A 135 22.34 -22.45 0.50
CA LEU A 135 21.52 -23.55 1.01
C LEU A 135 21.42 -24.68 -0.01
N ALA A 136 21.17 -24.36 -1.30
CA ALA A 136 21.11 -25.33 -2.38
C ALA A 136 22.43 -26.11 -2.52
N GLU A 137 23.58 -25.45 -2.42
CA GLU A 137 24.90 -26.09 -2.40
C GLU A 137 25.04 -27.13 -1.27
N ALA A 138 24.40 -26.90 -0.12
CA ALA A 138 24.47 -27.79 1.03
C ALA A 138 23.49 -28.98 0.95
N ILE A 139 22.26 -28.77 0.44
CA ILE A 139 21.18 -29.78 0.47
C ILE A 139 20.93 -30.49 -0.86
N ASP A 140 21.30 -29.87 -1.98
CA ASP A 140 21.04 -30.35 -3.33
C ASP A 140 22.09 -29.87 -4.35
N PRO A 141 23.29 -30.48 -4.36
CA PRO A 141 24.39 -30.06 -5.24
C PRO A 141 24.06 -30.11 -6.74
N GLU A 142 23.04 -30.88 -7.14
CA GLU A 142 22.59 -30.94 -8.54
C GLU A 142 22.08 -29.60 -9.06
N LEU A 143 21.57 -28.73 -8.17
CA LEU A 143 21.15 -27.37 -8.52
C LEU A 143 22.31 -26.45 -8.92
N GLY A 144 23.56 -26.82 -8.63
CA GLY A 144 24.74 -26.10 -9.09
C GLY A 144 24.89 -26.11 -10.62
N ASN A 145 24.37 -27.14 -11.29
CA ASN A 145 24.44 -27.29 -12.75
C ASN A 145 23.03 -27.20 -13.37
N LEU A 146 22.49 -25.99 -13.42
CA LEU A 146 21.18 -25.75 -14.04
C LEU A 146 21.20 -26.13 -15.53
N THR A 147 20.12 -26.79 -15.97
CA THR A 147 19.88 -26.99 -17.40
C THR A 147 19.68 -25.65 -18.11
N SER A 148 19.91 -25.60 -19.43
CA SER A 148 19.70 -24.39 -20.23
C SER A 148 18.26 -23.84 -20.12
N GLY A 149 17.27 -24.73 -20.01
CA GLY A 149 15.87 -24.37 -19.79
C GLY A 149 15.62 -23.76 -18.41
N GLN A 150 16.22 -24.31 -17.35
CA GLN A 150 16.11 -23.76 -16.01
C GLN A 150 16.80 -22.41 -15.88
N ASP A 151 17.98 -22.23 -16.47
CA ASP A 151 18.67 -20.94 -16.48
C ASP A 151 17.85 -19.87 -17.24
N ALA A 152 17.24 -20.22 -18.37
CA ALA A 152 16.35 -19.32 -19.10
C ALA A 152 15.11 -18.93 -18.26
N ALA A 153 14.50 -19.89 -17.55
CA ALA A 153 13.37 -19.63 -16.66
C ALA A 153 13.76 -18.72 -15.48
N LEU A 154 14.92 -18.97 -14.85
CA LEU A 154 15.46 -18.14 -13.78
C LEU A 154 15.73 -16.70 -14.25
N LYS A 155 16.32 -16.53 -15.44
CA LYS A 155 16.54 -15.21 -16.06
C LYS A 155 15.22 -14.49 -16.34
N LEU A 156 14.21 -15.20 -16.83
CA LEU A 156 12.87 -14.65 -17.03
C LEU A 156 12.25 -14.20 -15.70
N ALA A 157 12.30 -15.02 -14.66
CA ALA A 157 11.78 -14.68 -13.33
C ALA A 157 12.45 -13.42 -12.77
N ARG A 158 13.78 -13.32 -12.87
CA ARG A 158 14.54 -12.13 -12.47
C ARG A 158 14.17 -10.88 -13.30
N ALA A 159 13.94 -11.03 -14.61
CA ALA A 159 13.51 -9.92 -15.46
C ALA A 159 12.10 -9.43 -15.07
N LEU A 160 11.19 -10.36 -14.81
CA LEU A 160 9.84 -10.05 -14.33
C LEU A 160 9.88 -9.37 -12.96
N ARG A 161 10.70 -9.85 -12.02
CA ARG A 161 10.93 -9.20 -10.71
C ARG A 161 11.31 -7.74 -10.88
N ASN A 162 12.30 -7.47 -11.73
CA ASN A 162 12.79 -6.11 -11.99
C ASN A 162 11.70 -5.22 -12.61
N SER A 163 10.89 -5.78 -13.52
CA SER A 163 9.75 -5.07 -14.11
C SER A 163 8.68 -4.74 -13.05
N LEU A 164 8.37 -5.69 -12.17
CA LEU A 164 7.38 -5.54 -11.11
C LEU A 164 7.79 -4.48 -10.09
N ILE A 165 9.03 -4.54 -9.59
CA ILE A 165 9.60 -3.53 -8.67
C ILE A 165 9.50 -2.13 -9.29
N LYS A 166 9.81 -1.99 -10.59
CA LYS A 166 9.68 -0.73 -11.32
C LYS A 166 8.23 -0.25 -11.41
N SER A 167 7.28 -1.14 -11.71
CA SER A 167 5.86 -0.78 -11.87
C SER A 167 5.18 -0.35 -10.58
N TRP A 168 5.59 -0.93 -9.44
CA TRP A 168 4.97 -0.65 -8.15
C TRP A 168 5.61 0.52 -7.40
N GLY A 169 6.68 1.11 -7.94
CA GLY A 169 7.37 2.23 -7.30
C GLY A 169 7.92 1.86 -5.92
N VAL A 170 8.20 0.57 -5.69
CA VAL A 170 8.86 0.11 -4.48
C VAL A 170 10.31 0.58 -4.57
N ASP A 171 10.75 1.35 -3.58
CA ASP A 171 12.13 1.80 -3.52
C ASP A 171 13.05 0.57 -3.47
N LYS A 172 14.01 0.51 -4.39
CA LYS A 172 14.96 -0.61 -4.45
C LYS A 172 15.70 -0.78 -3.14
N SER A 173 15.95 0.31 -2.40
CA SER A 173 16.61 0.26 -1.09
C SER A 173 15.82 -0.51 -0.01
N ILE A 174 14.49 -0.58 -0.13
CA ILE A 174 13.64 -1.35 0.79
C ILE A 174 13.67 -2.85 0.45
N VAL A 175 13.88 -3.18 -0.83
CA VAL A 175 13.89 -4.57 -1.31
C VAL A 175 15.28 -5.18 -1.24
N ASP A 176 16.27 -4.46 -1.74
CA ASP A 176 17.69 -4.79 -1.72
C ASP A 176 18.34 -3.96 -0.61
N ASN A 177 18.28 -4.47 0.63
CA ASN A 177 18.92 -3.86 1.79
C ASN A 177 20.46 -4.03 1.73
N SER A 178 21.07 -3.86 0.55
CA SER A 178 22.47 -4.19 0.23
C SER A 178 23.43 -3.00 0.24
N ASP A 179 22.97 -1.81 0.62
CA ASP A 179 23.80 -0.59 0.69
C ASP A 179 24.30 -0.27 2.11
N LYS A 180 24.36 -1.26 3.01
CA LYS A 180 25.06 -1.17 4.29
C LYS A 180 25.95 -2.37 4.55
#